data_AF-A0A959LSV7-F1
#
_entry.id   AF-A0A959LSV7-F1
#
_cell.length_a   1.000
_cell.length_b   1.000
_cell.length_c   1.000
_cell.angle_alpha   90.00
_cell.angle_beta   90.00
_cell.angle_gamma   90.00
#
_symmetry.space_group_name_H-M   'P 1'
#
loop_
_entity.id
_entity.type
_entity.pdbx_description
1 polymer ?
#
loop_
_entity_poly.entity_id
_entity_poly.type
_entity_poly.pdbx_seq_one_letter_code
_entity_poly.pdbx_strand_id
1 'polypeptide(L)' 'MIAQESIQEVMMRADVVDVLGQFVRLKKRGANYIAVCPFHNEKTPSFYVSPAKGIYKCFGCGKGGNVV' A
#
# COMPACT_ATOMS: atom_id res chain seq x y z
N MET A 1 -20.07 17.09 5.09
CA MET A 1 -19.07 16.29 5.83
C MET A 1 -19.43 14.83 5.62
N ILE A 2 -18.49 13.98 5.21
CA ILE A 2 -18.72 12.54 5.06
C ILE A 2 -18.72 11.92 6.45
N ALA A 3 -19.69 11.06 6.75
CA ALA A 3 -19.78 10.37 8.04
C ALA A 3 -18.57 9.44 8.22
N GLN A 4 -18.02 9.39 9.44
CA GLN A 4 -16.83 8.56 9.74
C GLN A 4 -17.09 7.06 9.48
N GLU A 5 -18.33 6.62 9.67
CA GLU A 5 -18.78 5.26 9.33
C GLU A 5 -18.62 4.94 7.83
N SER A 6 -18.94 5.88 6.95
CA SER A 6 -18.79 5.72 5.50
C SER A 6 -17.32 5.63 5.10
N ILE A 7 -16.43 6.37 5.80
CA ILE A 7 -14.98 6.28 5.58
C ILE A 7 -14.46 4.90 6.01
N GLN A 8 -14.92 4.38 7.15
CA GLN A 8 -14.55 3.04 7.62
C GLN A 8 -15.07 1.93 6.71
N GLU A 9 -16.28 2.06 6.18
CA GLU A 9 -16.83 1.11 5.20
C GLU A 9 -15.98 1.07 3.91
N VAL A 10 -15.56 2.24 3.42
CA VAL A 10 -14.65 2.33 2.27
C VAL A 10 -13.30 1.70 2.60
N MET A 11 -12.74 1.95 3.78
CA MET A 11 -11.48 1.32 4.22
C MET A 11 -11.59 -0.21 4.36
N MET A 12 -12.74 -0.74 4.80
CA MET A 12 -12.96 -2.19 4.89
C MET A 12 -13.10 -2.86 3.52
N ARG A 13 -13.67 -2.15 2.55
CA ARG A 13 -13.87 -2.68 1.18
C ARG A 13 -12.66 -2.47 0.28
N ALA A 14 -11.82 -1.46 0.54
CA ALA A 14 -10.66 -1.15 -0.26
C ALA A 14 -9.43 -1.94 0.21
N ASP A 15 -9.12 -3.03 -0.49
CA ASP A 15 -7.89 -3.78 -0.26
C ASP A 15 -6.66 -2.94 -0.68
N VAL A 16 -5.70 -2.78 0.22
CA VAL A 16 -4.47 -2.00 -0.02
C VAL A 16 -3.67 -2.51 -1.20
N VAL A 17 -3.74 -3.81 -1.51
CA VAL A 17 -3.11 -4.44 -2.68
C VAL A 17 -3.85 -4.06 -3.95
N ASP A 18 -5.18 -4.07 -3.94
CA ASP A 18 -5.97 -3.72 -5.12
C ASP A 18 -5.77 -2.25 -5.49
N VAL A 19 -5.82 -1.36 -4.51
CA VAL A 19 -5.60 0.08 -4.74
C VAL A 19 -4.18 0.33 -5.23
N LEU A 20 -3.15 -0.14 -4.51
CA LEU A 20 -1.76 0.10 -4.91
C LEU A 20 -1.38 -0.63 -6.20
N GLY A 21 -1.99 -1.78 -6.48
CA GLY A 21 -1.78 -2.57 -7.69
C GLY A 21 -2.16 -1.84 -8.97
N GLN A 22 -3.05 -0.85 -8.89
CA GLN A 22 -3.38 0.03 -10.02
C GLN A 22 -2.25 1.02 -10.36
N PHE A 23 -1.39 1.34 -9.39
CA PHE A 23 -0.32 2.34 -9.56
C PHE A 23 1.07 1.74 -9.69
N VAL A 24 1.32 0.61 -9.02
CA VAL A 24 2.63 -0.05 -9.00
C VAL A 24 2.52 -1.53 -9.23
N ARG A 25 3.50 -2.09 -9.95
CA ARG A 25 3.56 -3.53 -10.20
C ARG A 25 4.01 -4.27 -8.94
N LEU A 26 3.03 -4.71 -8.15
CA LEU A 26 3.26 -5.49 -6.94
C LEU A 26 3.69 -6.92 -7.28
N LYS A 27 4.76 -7.41 -6.64
CA LYS A 27 5.22 -8.79 -6.71
C LYS A 27 5.06 -9.45 -5.34
N LYS A 28 4.38 -10.61 -5.30
CA LYS A 28 4.19 -11.37 -4.06
C LYS A 28 5.54 -11.89 -3.52
N ARG A 29 5.78 -11.73 -2.23
CA ARG A 29 6.95 -12.23 -1.49
C ARG A 29 6.52 -12.71 -0.10
N GLY A 30 6.29 -14.03 0.01
CA GLY A 30 5.69 -14.60 1.22
C GLY A 30 4.26 -14.11 1.42
N ALA A 31 3.95 -13.62 2.62
CA ALA A 31 2.64 -13.05 2.96
C ALA A 31 2.46 -11.58 2.53
N ASN A 32 3.53 -10.92 2.08
CA ASN A 32 3.52 -9.50 1.69
C ASN A 32 3.73 -9.35 0.19
N TYR A 33 3.60 -8.12 -0.31
CA TYR A 33 3.98 -7.74 -1.67
C TYR A 33 5.14 -6.75 -1.62
N ILE A 34 5.96 -6.75 -2.67
CA ILE A 34 7.07 -5.81 -2.86
C ILE A 34 6.99 -5.12 -4.22
N ALA A 35 7.48 -3.89 -4.30
CA ALA A 35 7.63 -3.14 -5.53
C ALA A 35 8.79 -2.12 -5.44
N VAL A 36 9.11 -1.49 -6.58
CA VAL A 36 9.89 -0.25 -6.61
C VAL A 36 9.01 0.87 -6.06
N CYS A 37 9.57 1.73 -5.22
CA CYS A 37 8.81 2.81 -4.61
C CYS A 37 8.34 3.82 -5.67
N PRO A 38 7.04 4.19 -5.68
CA PRO A 38 6.53 5.23 -6.58
C PRO A 38 6.87 6.65 -6.09
N PHE A 39 7.41 6.79 -4.88
CA PHE A 39 7.60 8.08 -4.23
C PHE A 39 9.02 8.65 -4.31
N HIS A 40 9.99 7.85 -4.71
CA HIS A 40 11.36 8.28 -4.94
C HIS A 40 12.01 7.42 -6.02
N ASN A 41 12.98 7.99 -6.73
CA ASN A 41 13.57 7.33 -7.88
C ASN A 41 14.62 6.31 -7.44
N GLU A 42 14.29 5.02 -7.49
CA GLU A 42 15.19 3.91 -7.15
C GLU A 42 15.07 2.75 -8.15
N LYS A 43 16.09 1.89 -8.20
CA LYS A 43 16.10 0.69 -9.06
C LYS A 43 15.81 -0.61 -8.31
N THR A 44 16.00 -0.61 -7.00
CA THR A 44 15.82 -1.77 -6.13
C THR A 44 14.47 -1.68 -5.42
N PRO A 45 13.72 -2.79 -5.27
CA PRO A 45 12.43 -2.75 -4.59
C PRO A 45 12.62 -2.49 -3.09
N SER A 46 12.17 -1.32 -2.62
CA SER A 46 12.13 -0.97 -1.20
C SER A 46 10.71 -0.77 -0.66
N PHE A 47 9.70 -0.86 -1.53
CA PHE A 47 8.29 -0.68 -1.19
C PHE A 47 7.65 -2.01 -0.79
N TYR A 48 7.07 -2.08 0.39
CA TYR A 48 6.42 -3.26 0.95
C TYR A 48 4.94 -2.97 1.20
N VAL A 49 4.08 -3.92 0.86
CA VAL A 49 2.64 -3.88 1.16
C VAL A 49 2.29 -5.10 1.98
N SER A 50 1.61 -4.90 3.10
CA SER A 50 1.17 -5.96 4.00
C SER A 50 -0.36 -6.03 3.99
N PRO A 51 -0.96 -6.99 3.27
CA PRO A 51 -2.42 -7.13 3.17
C PRO A 51 -3.04 -7.37 4.54
N ALA A 52 -2.42 -8.24 5.34
CA ALA A 52 -2.88 -8.58 6.69
C ALA A 52 -2.92 -7.37 7.65
N LYS A 53 -2.09 -6.34 7.39
CA LYS A 53 -2.06 -5.12 8.18
C LYS A 53 -2.80 -3.95 7.52
N GLY A 54 -3.20 -4.08 6.24
CA GLY A 54 -3.80 -2.99 5.47
C GLY A 54 -2.88 -1.78 5.25
N ILE A 55 -1.55 -1.98 5.25
CA ILE A 55 -0.57 -0.88 5.16
C ILE A 55 0.48 -1.09 4.07
N TYR A 56 1.14 0.00 3.70
CA TYR A 56 2.39 -0.01 2.94
C TYR A 56 3.50 0.76 3.66
N LYS A 57 4.75 0.39 3.35
CA LYS A 57 5.95 1.09 3.82
C LYS A 57 7.06 0.97 2.79
N CYS A 58 7.67 2.11 2.46
CA CYS A 58 8.93 2.18 1.77
C CYS A 58 10.07 2.29 2.79
N PHE A 59 11.05 1.39 2.71
CA PHE A 59 12.23 1.43 3.56
C PHE A 59 13.37 2.27 2.98
N GLY A 60 13.30 2.67 1.71
CA GLY A 60 14.28 3.56 1.09
C GLY A 60 14.07 5.03 1.43
N CYS A 61 12.83 5.53 1.35
CA CYS A 61 12.49 6.93 1.63
C CYS A 61 11.64 7.14 2.89
N GLY A 62 11.27 6.06 3.58
CA GLY A 62 10.50 6.13 4.83
C GLY A 62 9.01 6.42 4.67
N LYS A 63 8.49 6.69 3.47
CA LYS A 63 7.05 6.89 3.26
C LYS A 63 6.27 5.63 3.57
N GLY A 64 5.11 5.78 4.21
CA GLY A 64 4.24 4.67 4.58
C GLY A 64 2.87 5.19 4.96
N GLY A 65 1.90 4.30 4.97
CA GLY A 65 0.52 4.63 5.27
C GLY A 65 -0.41 3.45 5.07
N ASN A 66 -1.70 3.71 5.14
CA ASN A 66 -2.79 2.83 4.76
C ASN A 66 -3.47 3.42 3.51
N VAL A 67 -4.67 2.96 3.20
CA VAL A 67 -5.40 3.30 1.97
C VAL A 67 -5.99 4.72 1.96
N VAL A 68 -6.04 5.42 3.11
CA VAL A 68 -6.74 6.71 3.28
C VAL A 68 -5.94 7.70 4.10
#